data_AF-A0A1D1VG79-F1
#
_entry.id   AF-A0A1D1VG79-F1
#
_cell.length_a   1.000
_cell.length_b   1.000
_cell.length_c   1.000
_cell.angle_alpha   90.00
_cell.angle_beta   90.00
_cell.angle_gamma   90.00
#
_symmetry.space_group_name_H-M   'P 1'
#
loop_
_entity.id
_entity.type
_entity.pdbx_description
1 polymer ?
#
loop_
_entity_poly.entity_id
_entity_poly.type
_entity_poly.pdbx_seq_one_letter_code
_entity_poly.pdbx_strand_id
1 'polypeptide(L)'
;MAPISSKTSHQSGSASFPALFLRRPKSAIAPTKAIDGVKDVFCNNLEDEMQVISRIMTKYPYVALDTEFPGVLGLPSGVFNTQAEYEYAVFKGNVDRMKIIQLGLSFFDERGNRPSPIHTWQFNFRYNLHEEVFAEDSIKMLIDCGIDFERNQFVGIEPNHFAERMLTSGLVCTDEVHFLTFHSAYDFGYLFKVLEGTEYLPPTEAEFLDVLRMYFPKIYDIKYMIKDFPSLKGGLQDLANYFGLTRVGNQHQAGSDSALTGLLFFRLKMDTLPKDLSPLIGKIYGLSGSFPVEKVFHLDNVVIREKHDESILGKLVSSLDTTPYSWESVAAYAESLDYDGVYGNGKQDGGNCPGAYQLTPASSFASSHAYPTVTGHRFQNNRPYVSHNGTVYFA
;
A
#
# COMPACT_ATOMS: atom_id res chain seq x y z
N MET A 1 90.05 5.36 -34.51
CA MET A 1 89.40 4.33 -33.66
C MET A 1 87.91 4.60 -33.65
N ALA A 2 87.10 3.55 -33.83
CA ALA A 2 85.64 3.54 -33.97
C ALA A 2 84.91 3.70 -32.59
N PRO A 3 83.55 3.61 -32.45
CA PRO A 3 82.49 4.48 -33.02
C PRO A 3 81.19 4.65 -32.13
N ILE A 4 80.11 5.24 -32.70
CA ILE A 4 78.64 5.01 -32.50
C ILE A 4 77.80 5.74 -31.41
N SER A 5 76.72 6.40 -31.90
CA SER A 5 75.33 6.63 -31.35
C SER A 5 75.13 7.53 -30.13
N SER A 6 74.15 8.46 -30.03
CA SER A 6 72.74 8.41 -30.46
C SER A 6 72.14 9.81 -30.65
N LYS A 7 71.14 9.91 -31.53
CA LYS A 7 70.24 11.07 -31.71
C LYS A 7 69.05 10.96 -30.75
N THR A 8 68.58 12.08 -30.21
CA THR A 8 67.20 12.22 -29.71
C THR A 8 66.58 13.51 -30.23
N SER A 9 65.56 13.33 -31.07
CA SER A 9 64.63 14.33 -31.58
C SER A 9 63.47 14.51 -30.59
N HIS A 10 63.19 15.74 -30.17
CA HIS A 10 61.92 16.07 -29.55
C HIS A 10 60.83 16.14 -30.63
N GLN A 11 59.96 15.12 -30.66
CA GLN A 11 58.66 15.17 -31.32
C GLN A 11 57.57 15.19 -30.25
N SER A 12 56.70 16.19 -30.36
CA SER A 12 55.42 16.30 -29.67
C SER A 12 54.49 15.16 -30.12
N GLY A 13 54.29 14.16 -29.27
CA GLY A 13 53.29 13.12 -29.50
C GLY A 13 51.90 13.61 -29.12
N SER A 14 51.08 13.92 -30.11
CA SER A 14 49.63 13.96 -29.97
C SER A 14 49.12 12.53 -29.81
N ALA A 15 48.76 12.12 -28.59
CA ALA A 15 48.05 10.87 -28.38
C ALA A 15 46.61 11.04 -28.88
N SER A 16 46.33 10.57 -30.10
CA SER A 16 44.98 10.35 -30.57
C SER A 16 44.35 9.23 -29.75
N PHE A 17 43.45 9.58 -28.83
CA PHE A 17 42.55 8.59 -28.24
C PHE A 17 41.62 8.07 -29.34
N PRO A 18 41.37 6.75 -29.43
CA PRO A 18 40.35 6.25 -30.34
C PRO A 18 39.03 6.88 -29.93
N ALA A 19 38.30 7.41 -30.90
CA ALA A 19 36.91 7.80 -30.71
C ALA A 19 36.12 6.54 -30.31
N LEU A 20 36.04 6.27 -29.00
CA LEU A 20 34.97 5.47 -28.46
C LEU A 20 33.70 6.24 -28.84
N PHE A 21 32.91 5.63 -29.70
CA PHE A 21 31.52 6.01 -29.89
C PHE A 21 30.90 6.25 -28.51
N LEU A 22 30.69 7.52 -28.16
CA LEU A 22 29.78 7.92 -27.10
C LEU A 22 28.41 7.38 -27.52
N ARG A 23 28.11 6.15 -27.10
CA ARG A 23 26.74 5.67 -27.04
C ARG A 23 26.01 6.65 -26.15
N ARG A 24 25.20 7.51 -26.76
CA ARG A 24 24.12 8.21 -26.06
C ARG A 24 23.39 7.19 -25.20
N PRO A 25 23.16 7.44 -23.90
CA PRO A 25 22.24 6.62 -23.16
C PRO A 25 20.86 6.72 -23.83
N LYS A 26 20.41 5.62 -24.42
CA LYS A 26 18.97 5.29 -24.44
C LYS A 26 18.70 4.76 -23.02
N SER A 27 17.66 5.14 -22.29
CA SER A 27 16.38 5.70 -22.66
C SER A 27 15.70 6.27 -21.41
N ALA A 28 14.71 7.15 -21.62
CA ALA A 28 13.59 7.32 -20.70
C ALA A 28 13.12 5.95 -20.16
N ILE A 29 12.76 5.89 -18.88
CA ILE A 29 12.12 4.72 -18.29
C ILE A 29 10.93 4.37 -19.19
N ALA A 30 10.98 3.18 -19.80
CA ALA A 30 9.97 2.79 -20.77
C ALA A 30 8.58 2.80 -20.11
N PRO A 31 7.52 3.23 -20.82
CA PRO A 31 6.17 3.16 -20.28
C PRO A 31 5.88 1.73 -19.82
N THR A 32 5.33 1.57 -18.61
CA THR A 32 4.91 0.26 -18.09
C THR A 32 3.88 -0.31 -19.05
N LYS A 33 4.19 -1.45 -19.66
CA LYS A 33 3.22 -2.17 -20.49
C LYS A 33 2.23 -2.85 -19.56
N ALA A 34 0.95 -2.83 -19.92
CA ALA A 34 -0.01 -3.65 -19.21
C ALA A 34 0.27 -5.13 -19.51
N ILE A 35 0.30 -5.96 -18.47
CA ILE A 35 0.44 -7.41 -18.56
C ILE A 35 -0.89 -8.00 -18.11
N ASP A 36 -1.51 -8.80 -18.98
CA ASP A 36 -2.83 -9.40 -18.74
C ASP A 36 -3.92 -8.40 -18.29
N GLY A 37 -3.85 -7.16 -18.80
CA GLY A 37 -4.82 -6.10 -18.48
C GLY A 37 -4.58 -5.38 -17.15
N VAL A 38 -3.51 -5.73 -16.42
CA VAL A 38 -3.02 -5.03 -15.23
C VAL A 38 -1.93 -4.04 -15.63
N LYS A 39 -2.08 -2.77 -15.24
CA LYS A 39 -1.17 -1.67 -15.53
C LYS A 39 -0.49 -1.19 -14.26
N ASP A 40 0.83 -1.33 -14.20
CA ASP A 40 1.62 -0.72 -13.13
C ASP A 40 1.66 0.80 -13.27
N VAL A 41 1.43 1.47 -12.15
CA VAL A 41 1.50 2.91 -11.99
C VAL A 41 2.58 3.24 -10.96
N PHE A 42 3.50 4.10 -11.36
CA PHE A 42 4.60 4.67 -10.60
C PHE A 42 4.55 6.19 -10.76
N CYS A 43 5.46 6.94 -10.14
CA CYS A 43 5.42 8.41 -10.19
C CYS A 43 5.49 8.97 -11.61
N ASN A 44 6.19 8.29 -12.52
CA ASN A 44 6.41 8.74 -13.90
C ASN A 44 5.20 8.59 -14.83
N ASN A 45 4.18 7.82 -14.46
CA ASN A 45 2.96 7.64 -15.28
C ASN A 45 1.65 7.84 -14.50
N LEU A 46 1.72 8.31 -13.26
CA LEU A 46 0.54 8.55 -12.43
C LEU A 46 -0.48 9.47 -13.12
N GLU A 47 -0.02 10.60 -13.66
CA GLU A 47 -0.89 11.60 -14.29
C GLU A 47 -1.66 11.04 -15.48
N ASP A 48 -0.96 10.37 -16.40
CA ASP A 48 -1.54 9.80 -17.60
C ASP A 48 -2.61 8.76 -17.26
N GLU A 49 -2.31 7.87 -16.31
CA GLU A 49 -3.20 6.78 -15.93
C GLU A 49 -4.40 7.28 -15.12
N MET A 50 -4.23 8.29 -14.24
CA MET A 50 -5.34 8.91 -13.52
C MET A 50 -6.31 9.63 -14.48
N GLN A 51 -5.81 10.22 -15.56
CA GLN A 51 -6.68 10.76 -16.62
C GLN A 51 -7.44 9.67 -17.37
N VAL A 52 -6.81 8.51 -17.62
CA VAL A 52 -7.50 7.37 -18.23
C VAL A 52 -8.62 6.87 -17.33
N ILE A 53 -8.34 6.68 -16.04
CA ILE A 53 -9.30 6.24 -15.03
C ILE A 53 -10.51 7.19 -14.98
N SER A 54 -10.25 8.50 -14.89
CA SER A 54 -11.31 9.52 -14.84
C SER A 54 -12.27 9.44 -16.04
N ARG A 55 -11.76 9.06 -17.23
CA ARG A 55 -12.60 8.89 -18.44
C ARG A 55 -13.43 7.60 -18.42
N ILE A 56 -12.88 6.49 -17.94
CA ILE A 56 -13.57 5.18 -18.03
C ILE A 56 -14.63 4.99 -16.95
N MET A 57 -14.48 5.67 -15.81
CA MET A 57 -15.32 5.47 -14.63
C MET A 57 -16.82 5.72 -14.89
N THR A 58 -17.15 6.66 -15.77
CA THR A 58 -18.55 6.92 -16.18
C THR A 58 -19.24 5.69 -16.79
N LYS A 59 -18.46 4.80 -17.43
CA LYS A 59 -18.95 3.55 -18.02
C LYS A 59 -18.71 2.34 -17.12
N TYR A 60 -17.70 2.40 -16.27
CA TYR A 60 -17.29 1.31 -15.37
C TYR A 60 -17.27 1.79 -13.91
N PRO A 61 -18.43 2.06 -13.29
CA PRO A 61 -18.51 2.67 -11.97
C PRO A 61 -18.33 1.70 -10.79
N TYR A 62 -18.20 0.39 -11.04
CA TYR A 62 -17.89 -0.59 -10.00
C TYR A 62 -16.39 -0.77 -9.89
N VAL A 63 -15.82 -0.37 -8.75
CA VAL A 63 -14.37 -0.33 -8.54
C VAL A 63 -14.01 -1.34 -7.45
N ALA A 64 -13.41 -2.45 -7.84
CA ALA A 64 -12.85 -3.40 -6.88
C ALA A 64 -11.49 -2.91 -6.39
N LEU A 65 -11.27 -3.04 -5.09
CA LEU A 65 -10.16 -2.43 -4.38
C LEU A 65 -9.51 -3.44 -3.45
N ASP A 66 -8.18 -3.37 -3.39
CA ASP A 66 -7.33 -4.15 -2.49
C ASP A 66 -6.02 -3.39 -2.24
N THR A 67 -5.34 -3.61 -1.12
CA THR A 67 -4.07 -2.97 -0.79
C THR A 67 -3.03 -3.95 -0.27
N GLU A 68 -1.75 -3.68 -0.54
CA GLU A 68 -0.65 -4.37 0.13
C GLU A 68 0.03 -3.41 1.11
N PHE A 69 0.32 -3.92 2.30
CA PHE A 69 0.91 -3.17 3.41
C PHE A 69 1.78 -4.07 4.27
N PRO A 70 2.65 -3.52 5.13
CA PRO A 70 3.72 -4.28 5.78
C PRO A 70 3.26 -5.11 7.01
N GLY A 71 2.03 -5.64 6.97
CA GLY A 71 1.50 -6.57 7.97
C GLY A 71 0.94 -5.91 9.22
N VAL A 72 1.07 -6.63 10.35
CA VAL A 72 0.55 -6.27 11.68
C VAL A 72 1.69 -6.43 12.69
N LEU A 73 1.99 -5.36 13.43
CA LEU A 73 3.12 -5.30 14.37
C LEU A 73 2.77 -5.84 15.76
N GLY A 74 1.53 -5.65 16.20
CA GLY A 74 1.14 -6.07 17.54
C GLY A 74 -0.23 -5.60 17.98
N LEU A 75 -0.50 -5.83 19.26
CA LEU A 75 -1.78 -5.55 19.90
C LEU A 75 -1.62 -4.36 20.85
N PRO A 76 -2.67 -3.56 21.04
CA PRO A 76 -2.63 -2.39 21.90
C PRO A 76 -2.62 -2.82 23.36
N SER A 77 -1.85 -2.10 24.18
CA SER A 77 -1.84 -2.25 25.63
C SER A 77 -2.86 -1.28 26.24
N GLY A 78 -3.73 -1.76 27.11
CA GLY A 78 -4.72 -0.91 27.78
C GLY A 78 -5.91 -1.67 28.33
N VAL A 79 -6.82 -0.94 28.98
CA VAL A 79 -8.13 -1.44 29.40
C VAL A 79 -9.16 -0.92 28.40
N PHE A 80 -9.96 -1.82 27.86
CA PHE A 80 -11.01 -1.52 26.88
C PHE A 80 -12.37 -1.88 27.48
N ASN A 81 -13.36 -1.03 27.28
CA ASN A 81 -14.69 -1.24 27.85
C ASN A 81 -15.51 -2.23 27.02
N THR A 82 -15.19 -2.35 25.72
CA THR A 82 -15.90 -3.23 24.80
C THR A 82 -14.93 -3.93 23.85
N GLN A 83 -15.37 -5.06 23.30
CA GLN A 83 -14.63 -5.79 22.26
C GLN A 83 -14.42 -4.93 21.00
N ALA A 84 -15.44 -4.15 20.60
CA ALA A 84 -15.33 -3.24 19.45
C ALA A 84 -14.27 -2.15 19.68
N GLU A 85 -14.19 -1.60 20.89
CA GLU A 85 -13.15 -0.62 21.25
C GLU A 85 -11.75 -1.24 21.15
N TYR A 86 -11.58 -2.49 21.60
CA TYR A 86 -10.34 -3.23 21.48
C TYR A 86 -9.98 -3.51 20.00
N GLU A 87 -10.92 -4.00 19.20
CA GLU A 87 -10.72 -4.31 17.78
C GLU A 87 -10.33 -3.07 16.99
N TYR A 88 -11.02 -1.94 17.23
CA TYR A 88 -10.66 -0.67 16.62
C TYR A 88 -9.27 -0.20 17.06
N ALA A 89 -8.92 -0.35 18.35
CA ALA A 89 -7.60 0.01 18.85
C ALA A 89 -6.46 -0.84 18.24
N VAL A 90 -6.71 -2.14 17.97
CA VAL A 90 -5.78 -3.01 17.24
C VAL A 90 -5.59 -2.50 15.82
N PHE A 91 -6.69 -2.30 15.11
CA PHE A 91 -6.70 -1.78 13.74
C PHE A 91 -5.95 -0.44 13.64
N LYS A 92 -6.38 0.56 14.42
CA LYS A 92 -5.78 1.90 14.46
C LYS A 92 -4.30 1.85 14.84
N GLY A 93 -3.94 1.08 15.87
CA GLY A 93 -2.57 1.00 16.35
C GLY A 93 -1.60 0.48 15.29
N ASN A 94 -2.04 -0.42 14.42
CA ASN A 94 -1.22 -0.94 13.33
C ASN A 94 -1.17 0.05 12.15
N VAL A 95 -2.32 0.54 11.69
CA VAL A 95 -2.40 1.48 10.55
C VAL A 95 -1.64 2.78 10.82
N ASP A 96 -1.73 3.34 12.03
CA ASP A 96 -1.03 4.59 12.38
C ASP A 96 0.48 4.48 12.22
N ARG A 97 1.05 3.28 12.46
CA ARG A 97 2.51 3.06 12.52
C ARG A 97 3.14 2.65 11.20
N MET A 98 2.34 2.35 10.19
CA MET A 98 2.80 1.75 8.94
C MET A 98 2.29 2.56 7.74
N LYS A 99 2.91 2.33 6.59
CA LYS A 99 2.55 2.96 5.32
C LYS A 99 2.10 1.92 4.32
N ILE A 100 1.24 2.34 3.41
CA ILE A 100 0.79 1.54 2.27
C ILE A 100 1.95 1.27 1.30
N ILE A 101 1.96 0.11 0.66
CA ILE A 101 2.97 -0.30 -0.33
C ILE A 101 2.35 -0.34 -1.73
N GLN A 102 1.18 -0.94 -1.88
CA GLN A 102 0.43 -0.95 -3.14
C GLN A 102 -1.06 -0.71 -2.94
N LEU A 103 -1.71 -0.22 -3.99
CA LEU A 103 -3.16 -0.17 -4.14
C LEU A 103 -3.54 -0.74 -5.51
N GLY A 104 -4.54 -1.62 -5.55
CA GLY A 104 -5.13 -2.14 -6.77
C GLY A 104 -6.51 -1.59 -6.97
N LEU A 105 -6.80 -1.05 -8.15
CA LEU A 105 -8.14 -0.64 -8.58
C LEU A 105 -8.52 -1.36 -9.86
N SER A 106 -9.59 -2.15 -9.81
CA SER A 106 -10.13 -2.90 -10.95
C SER A 106 -11.53 -2.45 -11.29
N PHE A 107 -11.78 -2.15 -12.57
CA PHE A 107 -13.00 -1.46 -13.01
C PHE A 107 -13.98 -2.40 -13.71
N PHE A 108 -15.26 -2.25 -13.40
CA PHE A 108 -16.35 -3.06 -13.92
C PHE A 108 -17.59 -2.21 -14.21
N ASP A 109 -18.39 -2.64 -15.18
CA ASP A 109 -19.74 -2.10 -15.39
C ASP A 109 -20.75 -2.82 -14.49
N GLU A 110 -22.02 -2.40 -14.53
CA GLU A 110 -23.09 -2.98 -13.71
C GLU A 110 -23.33 -4.49 -13.95
N ARG A 111 -22.88 -5.00 -15.09
CA ARG A 111 -23.00 -6.41 -15.50
C ARG A 111 -21.73 -7.22 -15.21
N GLY A 112 -20.69 -6.60 -14.66
CA GLY A 112 -19.41 -7.24 -14.38
C GLY A 112 -18.48 -7.32 -15.59
N ASN A 113 -18.73 -6.57 -16.66
CA ASN A 113 -17.78 -6.48 -17.78
C ASN A 113 -16.66 -5.50 -17.44
N ARG A 114 -15.45 -5.83 -17.89
CA ARG A 114 -14.24 -5.02 -17.66
C ARG A 114 -13.92 -4.10 -18.86
N PRO A 115 -13.23 -2.97 -18.67
CA PRO A 115 -12.66 -2.21 -19.77
C PRO A 115 -11.58 -3.03 -20.49
N SER A 116 -11.25 -2.64 -21.73
CA SER A 116 -10.24 -3.28 -22.56
C SER A 116 -9.39 -2.21 -23.26
N PRO A 117 -8.07 -2.40 -23.41
CA PRO A 117 -7.29 -3.58 -23.00
C PRO A 117 -6.90 -3.60 -21.51
N ILE A 118 -6.95 -2.46 -20.83
CA ILE A 118 -6.58 -2.32 -19.42
C ILE A 118 -7.85 -2.27 -18.58
N HIS A 119 -7.89 -3.09 -17.53
CA HIS A 119 -9.00 -3.13 -16.59
C HIS A 119 -8.60 -2.91 -15.14
N THR A 120 -7.30 -2.99 -14.84
CA THR A 120 -6.76 -2.91 -13.50
C THR A 120 -5.55 -2.00 -13.47
N TRP A 121 -5.48 -1.13 -12.47
CA TRP A 121 -4.33 -0.28 -12.18
C TRP A 121 -3.74 -0.69 -10.83
N GLN A 122 -2.44 -0.95 -10.84
CA GLN A 122 -1.65 -1.28 -9.66
C GLN A 122 -0.75 -0.10 -9.34
N PHE A 123 -1.13 0.68 -8.33
CA PHE A 123 -0.36 1.83 -7.86
C PHE A 123 0.71 1.34 -6.89
N ASN A 124 1.96 1.69 -7.18
CA ASN A 124 3.12 1.32 -6.40
C ASN A 124 3.60 2.55 -5.63
N PHE A 125 3.42 2.58 -4.31
CA PHE A 125 3.77 3.74 -3.49
C PHE A 125 5.26 3.76 -3.14
N ARG A 126 5.76 4.96 -2.87
CA ARG A 126 7.12 5.13 -2.37
C ARG A 126 7.25 4.46 -1.00
N TYR A 127 8.22 3.58 -0.88
CA TYR A 127 8.45 2.81 0.35
C TYR A 127 9.94 2.54 0.52
N ASN A 128 10.49 2.83 1.70
CA ASN A 128 11.91 2.67 2.00
C ASN A 128 12.12 1.73 3.19
N LEU A 129 12.60 0.52 2.93
CA LEU A 129 12.85 -0.49 3.97
C LEU A 129 13.86 -0.05 5.05
N HIS A 130 14.67 0.99 4.80
CA HIS A 130 15.60 1.51 5.80
C HIS A 130 14.95 2.52 6.77
N GLU A 131 13.82 3.11 6.39
CA GLU A 131 13.17 4.20 7.14
C GLU A 131 11.84 3.74 7.75
N GLU A 132 11.14 2.81 7.10
CA GLU A 132 9.79 2.42 7.46
C GLU A 132 9.74 1.29 8.50
N VAL A 133 8.68 1.27 9.29
CA VAL A 133 8.37 0.18 10.23
C VAL A 133 7.57 -0.90 9.50
N PHE A 134 7.91 -2.18 9.71
CA PHE A 134 7.22 -3.28 9.05
C PHE A 134 7.27 -4.59 9.84
N ALA A 135 6.37 -5.54 9.53
CA ALA A 135 6.50 -6.93 9.94
C ALA A 135 7.42 -7.68 8.97
N GLU A 136 8.48 -8.31 9.49
CA GLU A 136 9.53 -8.95 8.69
C GLU A 136 8.98 -10.06 7.78
N ASP A 137 8.09 -10.91 8.32
CA ASP A 137 7.48 -12.01 7.56
C ASP A 137 6.61 -11.49 6.42
N SER A 138 5.92 -10.36 6.61
CA SER A 138 5.13 -9.71 5.57
C SER A 138 6.00 -9.16 4.44
N ILE A 139 7.12 -8.51 4.76
CA ILE A 139 8.06 -8.01 3.73
C ILE A 139 8.66 -9.17 2.92
N LYS A 140 9.07 -10.27 3.58
CA LYS A 140 9.59 -11.46 2.88
C LYS A 140 8.57 -12.04 1.91
N MET A 141 7.34 -12.22 2.39
CA MET A 141 6.24 -12.72 1.57
C MET A 141 5.99 -11.81 0.36
N LEU A 142 5.97 -10.49 0.55
CA LEU A 142 5.77 -9.52 -0.52
C LEU A 142 6.91 -9.55 -1.56
N ILE A 143 8.16 -9.69 -1.12
CA ILE A 143 9.31 -9.90 -2.01
C ILE A 143 9.13 -11.18 -2.82
N ASP A 144 8.76 -12.29 -2.17
CA ASP A 144 8.53 -13.59 -2.82
C ASP A 144 7.37 -13.53 -3.84
N CYS A 145 6.39 -12.64 -3.60
CA CYS A 145 5.27 -12.37 -4.50
C CYS A 145 5.59 -11.33 -5.59
N GLY A 146 6.83 -10.82 -5.62
CA GLY A 146 7.37 -10.01 -6.72
C GLY A 146 7.26 -8.49 -6.52
N ILE A 147 7.11 -8.01 -5.28
CA ILE A 147 7.24 -6.59 -4.97
C ILE A 147 8.71 -6.17 -5.04
N ASP A 148 9.00 -5.19 -5.90
CA ASP A 148 10.33 -4.61 -6.08
C ASP A 148 10.50 -3.36 -5.20
N PHE A 149 10.89 -3.59 -3.94
CA PHE A 149 11.07 -2.50 -2.96
C PHE A 149 12.17 -1.50 -3.35
N GLU A 150 13.18 -1.90 -4.13
CA GLU A 150 14.19 -0.96 -4.65
C GLU A 150 13.50 0.03 -5.62
N ARG A 151 12.68 -0.49 -6.53
CA ARG A 151 11.91 0.35 -7.43
C ARG A 151 10.88 1.21 -6.70
N ASN A 152 10.17 0.69 -5.69
CA ASN A 152 9.28 1.49 -4.85
C ASN A 152 10.04 2.66 -4.21
N GLN A 153 11.25 2.44 -3.68
CA GLN A 153 12.03 3.50 -3.02
C GLN A 153 12.36 4.67 -3.96
N PHE A 154 12.70 4.39 -5.22
CA PHE A 154 13.21 5.41 -6.16
C PHE A 154 12.16 6.02 -7.07
N VAL A 155 11.17 5.24 -7.51
CA VAL A 155 10.15 5.70 -8.47
C VAL A 155 8.72 5.41 -8.03
N GLY A 156 8.52 5.00 -6.77
CA GLY A 156 7.20 4.88 -6.18
C GLY A 156 6.45 6.21 -6.11
N ILE A 157 5.12 6.11 -6.08
CA ILE A 157 4.23 7.26 -6.01
C ILE A 157 4.27 7.86 -4.60
N GLU A 158 4.43 9.18 -4.52
CA GLU A 158 4.24 9.91 -3.26
C GLU A 158 2.76 9.88 -2.84
N PRO A 159 2.42 9.42 -1.61
CA PRO A 159 1.03 9.30 -1.17
C PRO A 159 0.20 10.58 -1.34
N ASN A 160 0.77 11.74 -1.03
CA ASN A 160 0.08 13.03 -1.14
C ASN A 160 -0.24 13.39 -2.61
N HIS A 161 0.65 13.05 -3.54
CA HIS A 161 0.43 13.28 -4.97
C HIS A 161 -0.67 12.38 -5.52
N PHE A 162 -0.69 11.11 -5.09
CA PHE A 162 -1.81 10.21 -5.38
C PHE A 162 -3.13 10.74 -4.80
N ALA A 163 -3.13 11.20 -3.55
CA ALA A 163 -4.33 11.73 -2.89
C ALA A 163 -4.93 12.91 -3.66
N GLU A 164 -4.12 13.87 -4.10
CA GLU A 164 -4.57 15.00 -4.92
C GLU A 164 -5.30 14.53 -6.19
N ARG A 165 -4.71 13.54 -6.88
CA ARG A 165 -5.30 12.99 -8.11
C ARG A 165 -6.55 12.17 -7.84
N MET A 166 -6.58 11.39 -6.76
CA MET A 166 -7.74 10.58 -6.40
C MET A 166 -8.94 11.49 -6.05
N LEU A 167 -8.72 12.52 -5.22
CA LEU A 167 -9.75 13.48 -4.81
C LEU A 167 -10.36 14.26 -5.98
N THR A 168 -9.57 14.52 -7.03
CA THR A 168 -10.01 15.28 -8.22
C THR A 168 -10.45 14.41 -9.40
N SER A 169 -10.33 13.08 -9.28
CA SER A 169 -10.68 12.14 -10.37
C SER A 169 -12.17 11.89 -10.54
N GLY A 170 -12.95 12.10 -9.46
CA GLY A 170 -14.33 11.64 -9.35
C GLY A 170 -14.49 10.19 -8.88
N LEU A 171 -13.42 9.50 -8.44
CA LEU A 171 -13.49 8.15 -7.85
C LEU A 171 -14.12 8.15 -6.46
N VAL A 172 -13.88 9.21 -5.70
CA VAL A 172 -14.32 9.38 -4.31
C VAL A 172 -15.22 10.60 -4.21
N CYS A 173 -15.93 10.71 -3.09
CA CYS A 173 -16.87 11.81 -2.82
C CYS A 173 -18.05 11.87 -3.81
N THR A 174 -18.45 10.72 -4.35
CA THR A 174 -19.52 10.56 -5.33
C THR A 174 -20.40 9.37 -4.97
N ASP A 175 -21.72 9.51 -5.21
CA ASP A 175 -22.67 8.41 -5.05
C ASP A 175 -22.72 7.49 -6.29
N GLU A 176 -22.09 7.86 -7.40
CA GLU A 176 -22.11 7.07 -8.64
C GLU A 176 -21.20 5.84 -8.58
N VAL A 177 -20.14 5.89 -7.77
CA VAL A 177 -19.12 4.84 -7.69
C VAL A 177 -19.47 3.81 -6.61
N HIS A 178 -19.33 2.53 -6.95
CA HIS A 178 -19.57 1.40 -6.05
C HIS A 178 -18.24 0.67 -5.77
N PHE A 179 -17.73 0.78 -4.54
CA PHE A 179 -16.50 0.11 -4.13
C PHE A 179 -16.76 -1.34 -3.70
N LEU A 180 -15.99 -2.26 -4.27
CA LEU A 180 -16.07 -3.70 -4.01
C LEU A 180 -14.79 -4.13 -3.31
N THR A 181 -14.90 -4.72 -2.13
CA THR A 181 -13.72 -5.04 -1.33
C THR A 181 -13.84 -6.41 -0.66
N PHE A 182 -12.75 -6.88 -0.07
CA PHE A 182 -12.73 -8.15 0.67
C PHE A 182 -11.97 -7.96 1.98
N HIS A 183 -12.66 -8.05 3.13
CA HIS A 183 -12.00 -7.95 4.45
C HIS A 183 -11.24 -6.62 4.65
N SER A 184 -11.93 -5.53 4.35
CA SER A 184 -11.28 -4.28 3.90
C SER A 184 -11.01 -3.22 4.96
N ALA A 185 -11.03 -3.59 6.24
CA ALA A 185 -10.77 -2.65 7.33
C ALA A 185 -9.41 -1.96 7.14
N TYR A 186 -8.35 -2.75 6.94
CA TYR A 186 -6.99 -2.23 6.73
C TYR A 186 -6.85 -1.42 5.43
N ASP A 187 -7.44 -1.89 4.32
CA ASP A 187 -7.42 -1.16 3.05
C ASP A 187 -7.95 0.27 3.20
N PHE A 188 -9.11 0.42 3.83
CA PHE A 188 -9.71 1.72 4.08
C PHE A 188 -8.98 2.53 5.15
N GLY A 189 -8.34 1.87 6.13
CA GLY A 189 -7.46 2.56 7.07
C GLY A 189 -6.28 3.24 6.38
N TYR A 190 -5.60 2.54 5.47
CA TYR A 190 -4.49 3.12 4.73
C TYR A 190 -4.94 4.18 3.73
N LEU A 191 -6.03 3.94 2.99
CA LEU A 191 -6.58 4.96 2.09
C LEU A 191 -7.06 6.20 2.83
N PHE A 192 -7.62 6.04 4.03
CA PHE A 192 -7.95 7.17 4.89
C PHE A 192 -6.71 8.02 5.17
N LYS A 193 -5.60 7.40 5.64
CA LYS A 193 -4.34 8.13 5.90
C LYS A 193 -3.86 8.89 4.67
N VAL A 194 -3.91 8.23 3.50
CA VAL A 194 -3.49 8.82 2.23
C VAL A 194 -4.37 10.03 1.87
N LEU A 195 -5.69 9.89 1.91
CA LEU A 195 -6.63 10.94 1.49
C LEU A 195 -6.67 12.14 2.43
N GLU A 196 -6.55 11.89 3.75
CA GLU A 196 -6.51 12.93 4.77
C GLU A 196 -5.12 13.56 4.95
N GLY A 197 -4.08 12.96 4.35
CA GLY A 197 -2.69 13.41 4.52
C GLY A 197 -2.24 13.38 5.99
N THR A 198 -2.69 12.38 6.75
CA THR A 198 -2.46 12.25 8.20
C THR A 198 -1.76 10.95 8.56
N GLU A 199 -1.00 10.97 9.64
CA GLU A 199 -0.39 9.77 10.21
C GLU A 199 -1.33 8.98 11.12
N TYR A 200 -2.40 9.61 11.63
CA TYR A 200 -3.25 9.03 12.66
C TYR A 200 -4.71 8.95 12.23
N LEU A 201 -5.32 7.79 12.38
CA LEU A 201 -6.76 7.60 12.24
C LEU A 201 -7.53 8.32 13.37
N PRO A 202 -8.85 8.57 13.21
CA PRO A 202 -9.66 9.18 14.25
C PRO A 202 -9.65 8.38 15.57
N PRO A 203 -9.82 9.05 16.72
CA PRO A 203 -9.84 8.40 18.04
C PRO A 203 -10.85 7.26 18.19
N THR A 204 -12.01 7.34 17.51
CA THR A 204 -13.07 6.33 17.64
C THR A 204 -13.47 5.72 16.29
N GLU A 205 -13.98 4.48 16.32
CA GLU A 205 -14.51 3.81 15.12
C GLU A 205 -15.63 4.61 14.47
N ALA A 206 -16.50 5.24 15.28
CA ALA A 206 -17.61 6.04 14.78
C ALA A 206 -17.11 7.24 13.95
N GLU A 207 -16.15 8.00 14.49
CA GLU A 207 -15.55 9.15 13.78
C GLU A 207 -14.82 8.71 12.50
N PHE A 208 -14.11 7.59 12.54
CA PHE A 208 -13.48 7.00 11.35
C PHE A 208 -14.52 6.65 10.28
N LEU A 209 -15.60 5.95 10.64
CA LEU A 209 -16.65 5.55 9.71
C LEU A 209 -17.43 6.75 9.16
N ASP A 210 -17.63 7.80 9.96
CA ASP A 210 -18.35 9.00 9.52
C ASP A 210 -17.58 9.74 8.42
N VAL A 211 -16.26 9.91 8.58
CA VAL A 211 -15.41 10.50 7.54
C VAL A 211 -15.24 9.55 6.35
N LEU A 212 -15.04 8.26 6.59
CA LEU A 212 -14.89 7.27 5.52
C LEU A 212 -16.09 7.26 4.56
N ARG A 213 -17.31 7.40 5.10
CA ARG A 213 -18.55 7.49 4.30
C ARG A 213 -18.60 8.72 3.39
N MET A 214 -17.92 9.81 3.74
CA MET A 214 -17.84 11.00 2.89
C MET A 214 -17.03 10.70 1.63
N TYR A 215 -15.95 9.93 1.75
CA TYR A 215 -15.11 9.52 0.63
C TYR A 215 -15.70 8.38 -0.18
N PHE A 216 -16.27 7.38 0.50
CA PHE A 216 -16.73 6.12 -0.09
C PHE A 216 -18.18 5.84 0.30
N PRO A 217 -19.18 6.51 -0.30
CA PRO A 217 -20.58 6.38 0.09
C PRO A 217 -21.14 4.96 -0.09
N LYS A 218 -20.64 4.21 -1.07
CA LYS A 218 -21.11 2.86 -1.42
C LYS A 218 -19.99 1.82 -1.39
N ILE A 219 -19.79 1.23 -0.22
CA ILE A 219 -18.86 0.10 -0.02
C ILE A 219 -19.64 -1.21 0.10
N TYR A 220 -19.17 -2.26 -0.59
CA TYR A 220 -19.60 -3.64 -0.44
C TYR A 220 -18.40 -4.52 -0.06
N ASP A 221 -18.30 -4.88 1.22
CA ASP A 221 -17.28 -5.81 1.70
C ASP A 221 -17.77 -7.25 1.56
N ILE A 222 -17.24 -8.00 0.59
CA ILE A 222 -17.61 -9.37 0.28
C ILE A 222 -17.52 -10.26 1.53
N LYS A 223 -16.49 -10.07 2.37
CA LYS A 223 -16.29 -10.89 3.57
C LYS A 223 -17.42 -10.67 4.58
N TYR A 224 -17.91 -9.44 4.70
CA TYR A 224 -19.10 -9.13 5.48
C TYR A 224 -20.36 -9.73 4.84
N MET A 225 -20.54 -9.57 3.53
CA MET A 225 -21.74 -10.01 2.82
C MET A 225 -21.95 -11.53 2.89
N ILE A 226 -20.88 -12.31 2.93
CA ILE A 226 -20.94 -13.78 2.98
C ILE A 226 -20.92 -14.35 4.40
N LYS A 227 -20.83 -13.52 5.46
CA LYS A 227 -20.59 -13.98 6.84
C LYS A 227 -21.65 -14.98 7.35
N ASP A 228 -22.89 -14.84 6.88
CA ASP A 228 -24.02 -15.67 7.29
C ASP A 228 -24.23 -16.89 6.36
N PHE A 229 -23.31 -17.14 5.42
CA PHE A 229 -23.33 -18.28 4.50
C PHE A 229 -22.33 -19.36 4.98
N PRO A 230 -22.78 -20.43 5.67
CA PRO A 230 -21.88 -21.37 6.35
C PRO A 230 -20.93 -22.13 5.41
N SER A 231 -21.29 -22.26 4.13
CA SER A 231 -20.48 -22.90 3.09
C SER A 231 -19.41 -22.00 2.48
N LEU A 232 -19.50 -20.67 2.68
CA LEU A 232 -18.57 -19.69 2.11
C LEU A 232 -17.59 -19.23 3.19
N LYS A 233 -16.44 -19.90 3.26
CA LYS A 233 -15.37 -19.65 4.24
C LYS A 233 -14.02 -19.62 3.56
N GLY A 234 -13.02 -19.09 4.25
CA GLY A 234 -11.64 -18.97 3.74
C GLY A 234 -11.27 -17.55 3.29
N GLY A 235 -10.06 -17.40 2.76
CA GLY A 235 -9.55 -16.17 2.18
C GLY A 235 -10.08 -15.93 0.76
N LEU A 236 -9.64 -14.83 0.14
CA LEU A 236 -10.06 -14.46 -1.21
C LEU A 236 -9.79 -15.59 -2.23
N GLN A 237 -8.60 -16.19 -2.17
CA GLN A 237 -8.21 -17.28 -3.08
C GLN A 237 -9.03 -18.56 -2.89
N ASP A 238 -9.39 -18.92 -1.65
CA ASP A 238 -10.21 -20.10 -1.37
C ASP A 238 -11.60 -19.97 -2.00
N LEU A 239 -12.21 -18.79 -1.87
CA LEU A 239 -13.51 -18.50 -2.45
C LEU A 239 -13.44 -18.43 -3.98
N ALA A 240 -12.39 -17.83 -4.55
CA ALA A 240 -12.17 -17.85 -5.99
C ALA A 240 -12.09 -19.28 -6.53
N ASN A 241 -11.35 -20.16 -5.86
CA ASN A 241 -11.25 -21.58 -6.23
C ASN A 241 -12.63 -22.27 -6.14
N TYR A 242 -13.38 -22.01 -5.06
CA TYR A 242 -14.73 -22.56 -4.87
C TYR A 242 -15.68 -22.20 -6.01
N PHE A 243 -15.60 -20.97 -6.52
CA PHE A 243 -16.42 -20.49 -7.62
C PHE A 243 -15.83 -20.75 -9.02
N GLY A 244 -14.66 -21.39 -9.11
CA GLY A 244 -13.97 -21.68 -10.38
C GLY A 244 -13.45 -20.43 -11.10
N LEU A 245 -13.11 -19.37 -10.35
CA LEU A 245 -12.60 -18.12 -10.89
C LEU A 245 -11.09 -18.23 -11.14
N THR A 246 -10.63 -17.72 -12.28
CA THR A 246 -9.21 -17.69 -12.65
C THR A 246 -8.59 -16.35 -12.28
N ARG A 247 -7.51 -16.39 -11.50
CA ARG A 247 -6.69 -15.23 -11.17
C ARG A 247 -5.92 -14.74 -12.39
N VAL A 248 -5.73 -13.42 -12.46
CA VAL A 248 -4.87 -12.75 -13.43
C VAL A 248 -3.84 -11.93 -12.67
N GLY A 249 -2.55 -12.11 -13.00
CA GLY A 249 -1.44 -11.52 -12.25
C GLY A 249 -1.00 -12.36 -11.05
N ASN A 250 -0.02 -11.85 -10.30
CA ASN A 250 0.57 -12.54 -9.15
C ASN A 250 -0.37 -12.49 -7.94
N GLN A 251 -0.46 -13.56 -7.16
CA GLN A 251 -1.17 -13.53 -5.88
C GLN A 251 -0.38 -12.67 -4.87
N HIS A 252 -1.07 -11.98 -3.95
CA HIS A 252 -0.45 -11.03 -3.01
C HIS A 252 0.22 -9.85 -3.72
N GLN A 253 -0.50 -9.34 -4.72
CA GLN A 253 -0.26 -8.04 -5.32
C GLN A 253 -1.61 -7.38 -5.54
N ALA A 254 -1.74 -6.15 -5.04
CA ALA A 254 -3.02 -5.47 -4.93
C ALA A 254 -3.80 -5.39 -6.27
N GLY A 255 -3.11 -5.24 -7.40
CA GLY A 255 -3.74 -5.24 -8.71
C GLY A 255 -4.48 -6.55 -9.01
N SER A 256 -3.76 -7.67 -8.89
CA SER A 256 -4.31 -9.02 -9.11
C SER A 256 -5.41 -9.37 -8.12
N ASP A 257 -5.22 -9.03 -6.84
CA ASP A 257 -6.20 -9.29 -5.79
C ASP A 257 -7.47 -8.43 -5.96
N SER A 258 -7.35 -7.14 -6.29
CA SER A 258 -8.52 -6.30 -6.62
C SER A 258 -9.30 -6.84 -7.83
N ALA A 259 -8.62 -7.36 -8.85
CA ALA A 259 -9.27 -7.98 -10.01
C ALA A 259 -10.06 -9.23 -9.61
N LEU A 260 -9.46 -10.08 -8.78
CA LEU A 260 -10.12 -11.29 -8.28
C LEU A 260 -11.30 -10.97 -7.35
N THR A 261 -11.17 -9.95 -6.50
CA THR A 261 -12.23 -9.39 -5.66
C THR A 261 -13.44 -8.97 -6.49
N GLY A 262 -13.23 -8.22 -7.57
CA GLY A 262 -14.33 -7.82 -8.47
C GLY A 262 -15.01 -9.00 -9.16
N LEU A 263 -14.23 -9.96 -9.68
CA LEU A 263 -14.79 -11.18 -10.28
C LEU A 263 -15.62 -11.98 -9.27
N LEU A 264 -15.13 -12.11 -8.03
CA LEU A 264 -15.83 -12.81 -6.96
C LEU A 264 -17.13 -12.10 -6.59
N PHE A 265 -17.13 -10.76 -6.48
CA PHE A 265 -18.34 -9.99 -6.20
C PHE A 265 -19.43 -10.25 -7.24
N PHE A 266 -19.11 -10.13 -8.53
CA PHE A 266 -20.12 -10.33 -9.59
C PHE A 266 -20.61 -11.77 -9.67
N ARG A 267 -19.74 -12.75 -9.37
CA ARG A 267 -20.12 -14.15 -9.28
C ARG A 267 -21.11 -14.39 -8.12
N LEU A 268 -20.82 -13.84 -6.95
CA LEU A 268 -21.69 -13.91 -5.77
C LEU A 268 -23.02 -13.18 -5.99
N LYS A 269 -22.99 -11.99 -6.62
CA LYS A 269 -24.17 -11.19 -6.96
C LYS A 269 -25.13 -11.95 -7.88
N MET A 270 -24.60 -12.78 -8.78
CA MET A 270 -25.39 -13.58 -9.71
C MET A 270 -25.98 -14.84 -9.05
N ASP A 271 -25.18 -15.55 -8.27
CA ASP A 271 -25.50 -16.92 -7.85
C ASP A 271 -26.06 -17.03 -6.42
N THR A 272 -25.68 -16.11 -5.53
CA THR A 272 -25.80 -16.33 -4.08
C THR A 272 -26.49 -15.18 -3.34
N LEU A 273 -26.12 -13.94 -3.63
CA LEU A 273 -26.54 -12.77 -2.86
C LEU A 273 -27.97 -12.34 -3.19
N PRO A 274 -28.67 -11.66 -2.26
CA PRO A 274 -29.99 -11.11 -2.54
C PRO A 274 -29.94 -10.03 -3.62
N LYS A 275 -31.08 -9.80 -4.28
CA LYS A 275 -31.20 -8.77 -5.34
C LYS A 275 -30.96 -7.35 -4.81
N ASP A 276 -31.49 -7.06 -3.62
CA ASP A 276 -31.28 -5.77 -2.95
C ASP A 276 -30.11 -5.88 -1.98
N LEU A 277 -29.04 -5.13 -2.29
CA LEU A 277 -27.83 -5.06 -1.49
C LEU A 277 -27.78 -3.80 -0.60
N SER A 278 -28.80 -2.94 -0.65
CA SER A 278 -28.83 -1.66 0.07
C SER A 278 -28.57 -1.81 1.58
N PRO A 279 -29.11 -2.83 2.29
CA PRO A 279 -28.84 -3.03 3.71
C PRO A 279 -27.37 -3.37 4.06
N LEU A 280 -26.58 -3.77 3.07
CA LEU A 280 -25.18 -4.18 3.23
C LEU A 280 -24.19 -3.05 2.93
N ILE A 281 -24.66 -1.91 2.41
CA ILE A 281 -23.82 -0.75 2.07
C ILE A 281 -23.11 -0.23 3.32
N GLY A 282 -21.79 -0.02 3.20
CA GLY A 282 -20.96 0.57 4.25
C GLY A 282 -20.70 -0.36 5.44
N LYS A 283 -21.08 -1.65 5.34
CA LYS A 283 -20.75 -2.67 6.34
C LYS A 283 -19.41 -3.31 5.99
N ILE A 284 -18.41 -3.07 6.83
CA ILE A 284 -17.03 -3.52 6.62
C ILE A 284 -16.74 -4.67 7.58
N TYR A 285 -16.11 -5.74 7.12
CA TYR A 285 -15.77 -6.85 8.00
C TYR A 285 -14.68 -6.43 9.00
N GLY A 286 -14.84 -6.81 10.27
CA GLY A 286 -13.94 -6.38 11.35
C GLY A 286 -14.17 -4.96 11.88
N LEU A 287 -15.12 -4.22 11.30
CA LEU A 287 -15.61 -2.92 11.78
C LEU A 287 -17.15 -2.96 11.82
N SER A 288 -17.81 -1.90 12.31
CA SER A 288 -19.27 -1.77 12.35
C SER A 288 -20.02 -2.68 13.34
N GLY A 289 -19.32 -3.19 14.37
CA GLY A 289 -19.90 -3.69 15.63
C GLY A 289 -20.95 -4.81 15.57
N SER A 290 -20.92 -5.71 14.58
CA SER A 290 -21.96 -6.75 14.42
C SER A 290 -21.39 -8.15 14.17
N PHE A 291 -20.49 -8.60 15.04
CA PHE A 291 -20.09 -10.00 15.13
C PHE A 291 -20.45 -10.55 16.53
N PRO A 292 -21.20 -11.67 16.62
CA PRO A 292 -21.42 -12.32 17.90
C PRO A 292 -20.07 -12.78 18.49
N VAL A 293 -19.78 -12.32 19.71
CA VAL A 293 -18.51 -12.59 20.40
C VAL A 293 -18.59 -13.97 21.06
N GLU A 294 -17.86 -14.94 20.52
CA GLU A 294 -17.36 -16.06 21.33
C GLU A 294 -15.89 -15.79 21.66
N LYS A 295 -15.66 -15.33 22.90
CA LYS A 295 -14.39 -15.16 23.63
C LYS A 295 -13.70 -13.80 23.50
N VAL A 296 -13.74 -13.08 24.62
CA VAL A 296 -12.79 -12.03 24.99
C VAL A 296 -11.48 -12.71 25.40
N PHE A 297 -10.36 -12.35 24.77
CA PHE A 297 -9.02 -12.77 25.19
C PHE A 297 -8.34 -11.60 25.91
N HIS A 298 -8.10 -11.73 27.21
CA HIS A 298 -7.12 -10.89 27.90
C HIS A 298 -5.73 -11.37 27.49
N LEU A 299 -4.99 -10.55 26.74
CA LEU A 299 -3.59 -10.80 26.43
C LEU A 299 -2.72 -9.92 27.32
N ASP A 300 -2.35 -10.46 28.48
CA ASP A 300 -1.28 -9.90 29.31
C ASP A 300 0.06 -10.10 28.58
N ASN A 301 0.81 -9.01 28.41
CA ASN A 301 2.18 -8.92 27.89
C ASN A 301 2.34 -9.18 26.38
N VAL A 302 2.20 -8.12 25.58
CA VAL A 302 2.70 -8.09 24.20
C VAL A 302 3.91 -7.18 24.13
N VAL A 303 5.05 -7.76 23.75
CA VAL A 303 6.32 -7.04 23.56
C VAL A 303 6.26 -6.34 22.21
N ILE A 304 6.26 -5.01 22.22
CA ILE A 304 6.52 -4.21 21.02
C ILE A 304 8.02 -4.37 20.71
N ARG A 305 8.35 -5.00 19.58
CA ARG A 305 9.73 -4.97 19.07
C ARG A 305 9.97 -3.61 18.43
N GLU A 306 10.51 -2.66 19.18
CA GLU A 306 11.04 -1.44 18.60
C GLU A 306 12.46 -1.68 18.08
N LYS A 307 12.69 -1.19 16.86
CA LYS A 307 13.92 -1.22 16.04
C LYS A 307 14.34 -2.59 15.52
N HIS A 308 14.30 -2.69 14.18
CA HIS A 308 14.91 -3.77 13.43
C HIS A 308 16.42 -3.80 13.67
N ASP A 309 16.96 -5.00 13.88
CA ASP A 309 18.39 -5.26 13.90
C ASP A 309 18.94 -5.01 12.49
N GLU A 310 19.91 -4.10 12.33
CA GLU A 310 20.51 -3.78 11.03
C GLU A 310 21.08 -5.03 10.31
N SER A 311 21.41 -6.10 11.05
CA SER A 311 21.84 -7.37 10.46
C SER A 311 20.73 -8.12 9.71
N ILE A 312 19.46 -7.86 10.05
CA ILE A 312 18.29 -8.43 9.36
C ILE A 312 18.02 -7.67 8.07
N LEU A 313 18.06 -6.34 8.12
CA LEU A 313 17.98 -5.48 6.92
C LEU A 313 19.09 -5.84 5.94
N GLY A 314 20.33 -6.00 6.42
CA GLY A 314 21.45 -6.43 5.59
C GLY A 314 21.23 -7.77 4.90
N LYS A 315 20.57 -8.74 5.57
CA LYS A 315 20.23 -10.05 4.98
C LYS A 315 19.14 -9.95 3.93
N LEU A 316 18.05 -9.22 4.22
CA LEU A 316 16.92 -9.01 3.30
C LEU A 316 17.38 -8.28 2.02
N VAL A 317 18.14 -7.20 2.19
CA VAL A 317 18.67 -6.42 1.06
C VAL A 317 19.71 -7.21 0.27
N SER A 318 20.57 -8.02 0.93
CA SER A 318 21.56 -8.86 0.24
C SER A 318 20.97 -10.03 -0.55
N SER A 319 19.73 -10.43 -0.27
CA SER A 319 19.03 -11.49 -1.00
C SER A 319 18.30 -10.99 -2.26
N LEU A 320 18.18 -9.68 -2.44
CA LEU A 320 17.65 -9.07 -3.66
C LEU A 320 18.74 -9.08 -4.73
N ASP A 321 18.45 -9.61 -5.93
CA ASP A 321 19.35 -9.61 -7.08
C ASP A 321 19.48 -8.17 -7.62
N THR A 322 20.30 -7.38 -6.92
CA THR A 322 20.46 -5.94 -7.11
C THR A 322 21.41 -5.66 -8.26
N THR A 323 20.90 -5.55 -9.48
CA THR A 323 21.54 -4.67 -10.46
C THR A 323 21.08 -3.25 -10.15
N PRO A 324 21.91 -2.39 -9.53
CA PRO A 324 21.47 -1.08 -9.10
C PRO A 324 21.04 -0.25 -10.31
N TYR A 325 19.93 0.48 -10.19
CA TYR A 325 19.68 1.60 -11.09
C TYR A 325 20.88 2.56 -10.97
N SER A 326 21.62 2.79 -12.06
CA SER A 326 22.84 3.58 -11.97
C SER A 326 22.51 4.99 -11.47
N TRP A 327 23.34 5.53 -10.58
CA TRP A 327 23.21 6.90 -10.05
C TRP A 327 23.10 7.94 -11.19
N GLU A 328 23.72 7.68 -12.32
CA GLU A 328 23.63 8.49 -13.55
C GLU A 328 22.21 8.50 -14.16
N SER A 329 21.47 7.40 -14.07
CA SER A 329 20.08 7.30 -14.53
C SER A 329 19.10 8.03 -13.60
N VAL A 330 19.41 8.05 -12.29
CA VAL A 330 18.61 8.71 -11.24
C VAL A 330 18.84 10.22 -11.22
N ALA A 331 20.09 10.68 -11.38
CA ALA A 331 20.42 12.10 -11.47
C ALA A 331 19.83 12.73 -12.75
N ALA A 332 19.89 12.03 -13.88
CA ALA A 332 19.25 12.49 -15.12
C ALA A 332 17.71 12.58 -15.00
N TYR A 333 17.10 11.78 -14.11
CA TYR A 333 15.67 11.84 -13.83
C TYR A 333 15.31 13.02 -12.91
N ALA A 334 16.07 13.24 -11.83
CA ALA A 334 15.90 14.39 -10.94
C ALA A 334 16.07 15.72 -11.71
N GLU A 335 17.01 15.79 -12.65
CA GLU A 335 17.19 16.94 -13.56
C GLU A 335 16.06 17.08 -14.60
N SER A 336 15.35 16.01 -14.95
CA SER A 336 14.23 16.05 -15.90
C SER A 336 12.92 16.56 -15.29
N LEU A 337 12.79 16.54 -13.96
CA LEU A 337 11.66 17.13 -13.23
C LEU A 337 11.78 18.67 -13.09
N ASP A 338 12.95 19.24 -13.41
CA ASP A 338 13.24 20.68 -13.34
C ASP A 338 13.03 21.42 -14.69
N TYR A 339 12.37 20.78 -15.67
CA TYR A 339 12.16 21.36 -17.00
C TYR A 339 10.70 21.76 -17.27
N ASP A 340 10.23 22.82 -16.60
CA ASP A 340 9.10 23.60 -17.09
C ASP A 340 9.59 24.86 -17.80
N GLY A 341 9.73 24.73 -19.13
CA GLY A 341 10.08 25.80 -20.05
C GLY A 341 8.93 26.16 -20.98
N VAL A 342 7.70 26.37 -20.48
CA VAL A 342 6.65 27.06 -21.24
C VAL A 342 5.74 27.86 -20.29
N TYR A 343 6.09 29.11 -19.98
CA TYR A 343 5.16 30.25 -19.99
C TYR A 343 5.97 31.55 -20.05
N GLY A 344 5.67 32.36 -21.07
CA GLY A 344 6.34 33.62 -21.32
C GLY A 344 5.93 34.74 -20.35
N ASN A 345 6.90 35.61 -20.08
CA ASN A 345 6.80 37.03 -19.73
C ASN A 345 5.67 37.47 -18.77
N GLY A 346 6.04 37.66 -17.50
CA GLY A 346 5.29 38.48 -16.55
C GLY A 346 6.02 38.65 -15.23
N LYS A 347 6.80 39.73 -15.12
CA LYS A 347 7.37 40.42 -13.94
C LYS A 347 7.53 39.66 -12.59
N GLN A 348 8.77 39.72 -12.11
CA GLN A 348 9.27 39.48 -10.75
C GLN A 348 8.32 39.93 -9.62
N ASP A 349 8.11 39.04 -8.65
CA ASP A 349 8.25 39.34 -7.22
C ASP A 349 8.72 38.07 -6.50
N GLY A 350 9.77 38.21 -5.68
CA GLY A 350 10.54 37.09 -5.13
C GLY A 350 9.82 36.30 -4.04
N GLY A 351 9.91 34.96 -4.13
CA GLY A 351 9.47 34.02 -3.10
C GLY A 351 10.56 32.98 -2.88
N ASN A 352 11.42 33.24 -1.90
CA ASN A 352 12.41 32.30 -1.37
C ASN A 352 11.67 31.12 -0.73
N CYS A 353 12.07 29.87 -1.01
CA CYS A 353 11.66 28.71 -0.22
C CYS A 353 12.28 28.80 1.19
N PRO A 354 11.50 28.84 2.30
CA PRO A 354 12.01 28.48 3.62
C PRO A 354 11.62 27.02 3.88
N GLY A 355 12.55 26.12 4.21
CA GLY A 355 13.54 26.27 5.25
C GLY A 355 13.12 25.38 6.42
N ALA A 356 13.91 24.33 6.66
CA ALA A 356 13.75 23.35 7.72
C ALA A 356 13.44 24.00 9.09
N TYR A 357 12.42 23.49 9.78
CA TYR A 357 12.20 23.82 11.18
C TYR A 357 12.87 22.76 12.07
N GLN A 358 13.94 23.17 12.73
CA GLN A 358 14.48 22.51 13.93
C GLN A 358 13.43 22.58 15.05
N LEU A 359 13.04 21.44 15.61
CA LEU A 359 12.27 21.36 16.84
C LEU A 359 13.21 21.16 18.04
N THR A 360 13.21 22.12 18.96
CA THR A 360 13.82 22.00 20.30
C THR A 360 12.83 21.39 21.31
N PRO A 361 13.28 20.63 22.33
CA PRO A 361 12.39 19.91 23.23
C PRO A 361 11.87 20.79 24.39
N ALA A 362 10.60 20.64 24.73
CA ALA A 362 10.00 21.24 25.93
C ALA A 362 9.69 20.17 27.00
N SER A 363 10.30 20.43 28.16
CA SER A 363 10.12 19.93 29.53
C SER A 363 8.89 19.10 29.94
N SER A 364 9.23 18.03 30.66
CA SER A 364 8.56 17.35 31.77
C SER A 364 7.43 18.08 32.53
N PHE A 365 6.35 17.35 32.82
CA PHE A 365 5.64 17.42 34.10
C PHE A 365 5.17 16.01 34.52
N ALA A 366 5.57 15.62 35.73
CA ALA A 366 5.14 14.41 36.40
C ALA A 366 3.98 14.73 37.34
N SER A 367 3.00 13.81 37.45
CA SER A 367 2.28 13.64 38.71
C SER A 367 1.78 12.21 38.86
N SER A 368 2.11 11.68 40.03
CA SER A 368 1.72 10.41 40.65
C SER A 368 0.21 10.19 40.74
N HIS A 369 -0.21 8.93 40.92
CA HIS A 369 -0.95 8.44 42.11
C HIS A 369 -1.13 6.90 42.01
N ALA A 370 -1.17 6.23 43.16
CA ALA A 370 -0.89 4.81 43.32
C ALA A 370 -2.02 4.02 44.03
N TYR A 371 -2.06 2.71 43.73
CA TYR A 371 -2.64 1.55 44.48
C TYR A 371 -4.19 1.39 44.58
N PRO A 372 -4.74 0.18 44.89
CA PRO A 372 -4.13 -1.15 45.12
C PRO A 372 -4.77 -2.35 44.38
N THR A 373 -4.07 -3.47 44.49
CA THR A 373 -4.34 -4.89 44.16
C THR A 373 -5.56 -5.51 44.85
N VAL A 374 -6.24 -6.44 44.17
CA VAL A 374 -7.02 -7.53 44.80
C VAL A 374 -6.77 -8.86 44.07
N THR A 375 -6.43 -9.87 44.86
CA THR A 375 -6.13 -11.27 44.55
C THR A 375 -7.39 -12.13 44.36
N GLY A 376 -7.36 -13.17 43.52
CA GLY A 376 -8.33 -14.28 43.69
C GLY A 376 -8.49 -15.29 42.56
N HIS A 377 -7.85 -16.44 42.75
CA HIS A 377 -8.31 -17.80 42.39
C HIS A 377 -8.15 -18.37 40.96
N ARG A 378 -7.47 -19.52 40.99
CA ARG A 378 -7.02 -20.45 39.97
C ARG A 378 -8.11 -21.51 39.73
N PHE A 379 -8.48 -21.78 38.48
CA PHE A 379 -9.08 -23.05 38.09
C PHE A 379 -8.45 -23.57 36.79
N GLN A 380 -8.17 -24.87 36.81
CA GLN A 380 -7.42 -25.63 35.82
C GLN A 380 -8.29 -26.10 34.65
N ASN A 381 -7.63 -26.14 33.48
CA ASN A 381 -7.76 -27.11 32.38
C ASN A 381 -9.06 -27.18 31.56
N ASN A 382 -8.96 -26.78 30.29
CA ASN A 382 -9.03 -27.71 29.15
C ASN A 382 -8.47 -27.04 27.87
N ARG A 383 -7.44 -27.67 27.26
CA ARG A 383 -6.84 -27.26 25.97
C ARG A 383 -7.64 -27.83 24.79
N PRO A 384 -7.63 -27.15 23.62
CA PRO A 384 -6.95 -27.76 22.48
C PRO A 384 -6.14 -26.79 21.58
N TYR A 385 -5.07 -27.39 21.02
CA TYR A 385 -4.24 -27.06 19.85
C TYR A 385 -3.81 -25.61 19.55
N VAL A 386 -2.53 -25.34 19.86
CA VAL A 386 -1.72 -24.20 19.41
C VAL A 386 -0.78 -24.70 18.31
N SER A 387 -0.82 -24.13 17.12
CA SER A 387 0.29 -24.23 16.17
C SER A 387 1.42 -23.30 16.64
N HIS A 388 2.65 -23.77 16.55
CA HIS A 388 3.77 -23.28 17.38
C HIS A 388 4.33 -21.89 17.06
N ASN A 389 3.74 -21.11 16.14
CA ASN A 389 4.38 -19.89 15.64
C ASN A 389 3.58 -18.59 15.71
N GLY A 390 2.36 -18.55 16.24
CA GLY A 390 1.67 -17.27 16.54
C GLY A 390 1.42 -16.33 15.33
N THR A 391 1.66 -16.78 14.10
CA THR A 391 1.43 -15.97 12.89
C THR A 391 -0.03 -16.04 12.48
N VAL A 392 -0.73 -14.91 12.52
CA VAL A 392 -2.04 -14.74 11.89
C VAL A 392 -1.79 -14.10 10.53
N TYR A 393 -1.99 -14.87 9.46
CA TYR A 393 -2.04 -14.32 8.11
C TYR A 393 -3.47 -13.86 7.85
N PHE A 394 -3.63 -12.58 7.53
CA PHE A 394 -4.85 -12.08 6.91
C PHE A 394 -4.65 -12.15 5.41
N ALA A 395 -5.62 -12.74 4.73
CA ALA A 395 -5.68 -12.99 3.30
C ALA A 395 -7.00 -12.49 2.74
#